data_AF-A0A351HWQ0-F1
#
_entry.id   AF-A0A351HWQ0-F1
#
_cell.length_a   1.000
_cell.length_b   1.000
_cell.length_c   1.000
_cell.angle_alpha   90.00
_cell.angle_beta   90.00
_cell.angle_gamma   90.00
#
_symmetry.space_group_name_H-M   'P 1'
#
loop_
_entity.id
_entity.type
_entity.pdbx_description
1 polymer ?
#
loop_
_entity_poly.entity_id
_entity_poly.type
_entity_poly.pdbx_seq_one_letter_code
_entity_poly.pdbx_strand_id
1 'polypeptide(L)'
;HSVYSTVLATLRQPLPASSYLVAYSGLDVRCADYASFGTRELAEKTFEAMRDRFAVLMANHGLLTGSKDILNAFNIAEQIEHCAEVYVRARAIGTPVILDEDE
;
A
#
# COMPACT_ATOMS: atom_id res chain seq x y z
N HIS A 1 7.73 7.92 -4.14
CA HIS A 1 6.53 8.53 -3.53
C HIS A 1 5.48 8.79 -4.60
N SER A 2 4.73 7.75 -4.97
CA SER A 2 3.67 7.84 -5.98
C SER A 2 2.42 8.51 -5.40
N VAL A 3 1.57 9.09 -6.25
CA VAL A 3 0.57 10.08 -5.85
C VAL A 3 -0.50 9.49 -4.94
N TYR A 4 -1.24 8.48 -5.41
CA TYR A 4 -2.42 7.97 -4.71
C TYR A 4 -2.08 7.09 -3.52
N SER A 5 -0.98 6.34 -3.60
CA SER A 5 -0.42 5.65 -2.42
C SER A 5 -0.06 6.65 -1.32
N THR A 6 0.54 7.79 -1.69
CA THR A 6 0.85 8.86 -0.74
C THR A 6 -0.43 9.54 -0.20
N VAL A 7 -1.48 9.69 -1.01
CA VAL A 7 -2.80 10.19 -0.54
C VAL A 7 -3.38 9.29 0.54
N LEU A 8 -3.35 7.96 0.37
CA LEU A 8 -3.81 7.04 1.42
C LEU A 8 -2.91 7.09 2.66
N ALA A 9 -1.59 7.16 2.45
CA ALA A 9 -0.62 7.24 3.52
C ALA A 9 -0.75 8.51 4.38
N THR A 10 -1.06 9.67 3.78
CA THR A 10 -1.31 10.91 4.53
C THR A 10 -2.58 10.83 5.38
N LEU A 11 -3.56 10.01 4.97
CA LEU A 11 -4.80 9.76 5.70
C LEU A 11 -4.70 8.63 6.74
N ARG A 12 -3.56 7.93 6.83
CA ARG A 12 -3.41 6.71 7.66
C ARG A 12 -4.40 5.60 7.27
N GLN A 13 -4.78 5.55 6.00
CA GLN A 13 -5.74 4.57 5.51
C GLN A 13 -5.01 3.43 4.81
N PRO A 14 -5.36 2.16 5.12
CA PRO A 14 -4.88 1.03 4.33
C PRO A 14 -5.52 1.04 2.94
N LEU A 15 -4.95 0.26 2.01
CA LEU A 15 -5.57 -0.07 0.74
C LEU A 15 -6.20 -1.47 0.84
N PRO A 16 -7.53 -1.59 0.89
CA PRO A 16 -8.22 -2.88 0.87
C PRO A 16 -8.25 -3.49 -0.55
N ALA A 17 -8.64 -4.75 -0.67
CA ALA A 17 -8.81 -5.48 -1.93
C ALA A 17 -10.03 -4.98 -2.77
N SER A 18 -10.07 -3.70 -3.13
CA SER A 18 -11.06 -3.16 -4.08
C SER A 18 -10.76 -3.52 -5.54
N SER A 19 -9.65 -4.23 -5.77
CA SER A 19 -9.20 -4.79 -7.05
C SER A 19 -8.39 -6.06 -6.76
N TYR A 20 -8.55 -7.10 -7.58
CA TYR A 20 -7.78 -8.34 -7.45
C TYR A 20 -6.25 -8.11 -7.56
N LEU A 21 -5.83 -7.01 -8.21
CA LEU A 21 -4.42 -6.63 -8.34
C LEU A 21 -3.76 -6.29 -6.99
N VAL A 22 -4.53 -6.07 -5.90
CA VAL A 22 -3.97 -5.94 -4.55
C VAL A 22 -3.23 -7.21 -4.12
N ALA A 23 -3.56 -8.38 -4.70
CA ALA A 23 -2.87 -9.65 -4.47
C ALA A 23 -1.37 -9.60 -4.78
N TYR A 24 -0.89 -8.64 -5.59
CA TYR A 24 0.55 -8.39 -5.75
C TYR A 24 1.26 -8.00 -4.44
N SER A 25 0.54 -7.39 -3.50
CA SER A 25 0.99 -7.13 -2.12
C SER A 25 0.61 -8.26 -1.17
N GLY A 26 -0.60 -8.80 -1.26
CA GLY A 26 -1.22 -9.73 -0.33
C GLY A 26 -2.73 -9.45 -0.24
N LEU A 27 -3.37 -9.66 0.91
CA LEU A 27 -4.81 -9.38 1.08
C LEU A 27 -5.13 -7.87 1.11
N ASP A 28 -4.16 -7.05 1.48
CA ASP A 28 -4.28 -5.60 1.61
C ASP A 28 -2.90 -4.92 1.56
N VAL A 29 -2.87 -3.59 1.64
CA VAL A 29 -1.66 -2.80 1.91
C VAL A 29 -1.87 -1.99 3.18
N ARG A 30 -1.17 -2.36 4.26
CA ARG A 30 -1.28 -1.67 5.55
C ARG A 30 -0.58 -0.30 5.51
N CYS A 31 -1.00 0.61 6.40
CA CYS A 31 -0.30 1.87 6.63
C CYS A 31 0.49 1.80 7.94
N ALA A 32 1.82 1.87 7.84
CA ALA A 32 2.73 1.96 8.98
C ALA A 32 2.56 3.30 9.70
N ASP A 33 2.77 3.30 11.01
CA ASP A 33 2.81 4.51 11.82
C ASP A 33 3.91 5.48 11.36
N TYR A 34 3.68 6.77 11.61
CA TYR A 34 4.65 7.80 11.27
C TYR A 34 5.94 7.66 12.09
N ALA A 35 7.06 7.88 11.43
CA ALA A 35 8.35 8.20 12.02
C ALA A 35 9.13 9.09 11.05
N SER A 36 10.08 9.87 11.58
CA SER A 36 10.90 10.77 10.78
C SER A 36 11.70 10.01 9.71
N PHE A 37 11.82 10.59 8.52
CA PHE A 37 12.54 9.97 7.40
C PHE A 37 14.00 9.67 7.76
N GLY A 38 14.52 8.54 7.26
CA GLY A 38 15.91 8.13 7.49
C GLY A 38 16.21 7.61 8.90
N THR A 39 15.20 7.44 9.76
CA THR A 39 15.39 6.90 11.12
C THR A 39 15.24 5.38 11.15
N ARG A 40 15.88 4.76 12.15
CA ARG A 40 15.69 3.33 12.46
C ARG A 40 14.25 3.02 12.86
N GLU A 41 13.60 3.94 13.57
CA GLU A 41 12.19 3.82 13.96
C GLU A 41 11.28 3.66 12.73
N LEU A 42 11.53 4.44 11.67
CA LEU A 42 10.80 4.28 10.40
C LEU A 42 11.02 2.88 9.81
N ALA A 43 12.26 2.39 9.81
CA ALA A 43 12.57 1.06 9.29
C ALA A 43 11.83 -0.04 10.06
N GLU A 44 11.83 0.03 11.40
CA GLU A 44 11.15 -0.94 12.26
C GLU A 44 9.63 -0.90 12.05
N LYS A 45 9.01 0.28 12.09
CA LYS A 45 7.56 0.43 11.84
C LYS A 45 7.14 -0.06 10.46
N THR A 46 7.94 0.27 9.44
CA THR A 46 7.68 -0.13 8.05
C THR A 46 7.78 -1.66 7.91
N PHE A 47 8.82 -2.27 8.48
CA PHE A 47 9.02 -3.72 8.45
C PHE A 47 7.87 -4.46 9.15
N GLU A 48 7.49 -4.02 10.35
CA GLU A 48 6.40 -4.64 11.12
C GLU A 48 5.06 -4.56 10.39
N ALA A 49 4.73 -3.40 9.83
CA ALA A 49 3.48 -3.23 9.07
C ALA A 49 3.47 -4.00 7.74
N MET A 50 4.63 -4.33 7.18
CA MET A 50 4.78 -5.08 5.93
C MET A 50 4.82 -6.60 6.12
N ARG A 51 4.77 -7.12 7.36
CA ARG A 51 4.81 -8.58 7.60
C ARG A 51 3.74 -9.31 6.79
N ASP A 52 4.16 -10.37 6.12
CA ASP A 52 3.33 -11.19 5.23
C ASP A 52 2.68 -10.41 4.07
N ARG A 53 3.34 -9.32 3.65
CA ARG A 53 2.99 -8.50 2.49
C ARG A 53 4.23 -8.16 1.67
N PHE A 54 3.99 -7.75 0.43
CA PHE A 54 5.02 -7.23 -0.48
C PHE A 54 4.95 -5.72 -0.71
N ALA A 55 3.99 -5.03 -0.08
CA ALA A 55 3.89 -3.57 -0.06
C ALA A 55 3.43 -3.04 1.30
N VAL A 56 3.80 -1.79 1.60
CA VAL A 56 3.36 -1.06 2.79
C VAL A 56 3.31 0.45 2.51
N LEU A 57 2.25 1.11 3.00
CA LEU A 57 2.15 2.56 3.00
C LEU A 57 2.89 3.12 4.22
N MET A 58 3.75 4.10 4.03
CA MET A 58 4.42 4.82 5.11
C MET A 58 3.69 6.14 5.36
N ALA A 59 3.08 6.27 6.54
CA ALA A 59 2.37 7.46 7.00
C ALA A 59 3.03 8.78 6.58
N ASN A 60 2.28 9.68 5.91
CA ASN A 60 2.76 10.98 5.39
C ASN A 60 3.98 10.93 4.46
N HIS A 61 4.37 9.76 3.96
CA HIS A 61 5.64 9.58 3.27
C HIS A 61 5.44 8.94 1.88
N GLY A 62 4.84 7.75 1.78
CA GLY A 62 4.58 7.12 0.48
C GLY A 62 4.42 5.62 0.54
N LEU A 63 4.98 4.91 -0.44
CA LEU A 63 4.90 3.46 -0.63
C LEU A 63 6.29 2.83 -0.58
N LEU A 64 6.43 1.69 0.09
CA LEU A 64 7.59 0.81 0.00
C LEU A 64 7.14 -0.58 -0.47
N THR A 65 7.88 -1.17 -1.40
CA THR A 65 7.63 -2.52 -1.94
C THR A 65 8.89 -3.38 -1.90
N GLY A 66 8.71 -4.69 -1.89
CA GLY A 66 9.79 -5.67 -1.89
C GLY A 66 9.40 -6.92 -2.64
N SER A 67 10.36 -7.59 -3.26
CA SER A 67 10.15 -8.87 -3.94
C SER A 67 11.47 -9.62 -4.10
N LYS A 68 11.43 -10.78 -4.76
CA LYS A 68 12.59 -11.62 -5.05
C LYS A 68 13.58 -11.01 -6.05
N ASP A 69 13.13 -10.05 -6.85
CA ASP A 69 13.95 -9.32 -7.81
C ASP A 69 13.38 -7.92 -8.08
N ILE A 70 14.19 -7.07 -8.71
CA ILE A 70 13.85 -5.66 -8.97
C ILE A 70 12.66 -5.50 -9.92
N LEU A 71 12.51 -6.40 -10.90
CA LEU A 71 11.43 -6.34 -11.88
C LEU A 71 10.08 -6.56 -11.18
N ASN A 72 10.00 -7.59 -10.33
CA ASN A 72 8.81 -7.89 -9.55
C ASN A 72 8.53 -6.80 -8.50
N ALA A 73 9.56 -6.28 -7.81
CA ALA A 73 9.38 -5.19 -6.84
C ALA A 73 8.84 -3.90 -7.49
N PHE A 74 9.33 -3.58 -8.70
CA PHE A 74 8.82 -2.46 -9.49
C PHE A 74 7.37 -2.69 -9.95
N ASN A 75 7.06 -3.90 -10.46
CA ASN A 75 5.70 -4.24 -10.86
C ASN A 75 4.72 -4.10 -9.69
N ILE A 76 5.07 -4.59 -8.49
CA ILE A 76 4.23 -4.41 -7.30
C ILE A 76 4.02 -2.92 -6.99
N ALA A 77 5.05 -2.08 -7.11
CA ALA A 77 4.89 -0.64 -6.88
C ALA A 77 3.92 0.01 -7.90
N GLU A 78 4.00 -0.38 -9.17
CA GLU A 78 3.09 0.09 -10.22
C GLU A 78 1.65 -0.38 -9.98
N GLN A 79 1.45 -1.67 -9.71
CA GLN A 79 0.11 -2.23 -9.50
C GLN A 79 -0.56 -1.66 -8.24
N ILE A 80 0.19 -1.49 -7.15
CA ILE A 80 -0.35 -0.92 -5.91
C ILE A 80 -0.68 0.56 -6.05
N GLU A 81 0.12 1.34 -6.78
CA GLU A 81 -0.24 2.71 -7.10
C GLU A 81 -1.52 2.79 -7.95
N HIS A 82 -1.65 1.92 -8.95
CA HIS A 82 -2.86 1.84 -9.77
C HIS A 82 -4.09 1.47 -8.93
N CYS A 83 -3.96 0.48 -8.04
CA CYS A 83 -5.04 0.10 -7.12
C CYS A 83 -5.41 1.26 -6.18
N ALA A 84 -4.43 1.99 -5.65
CA ALA A 84 -4.68 3.16 -4.82
C ALA A 84 -5.42 4.27 -5.59
N GLU A 85 -5.06 4.52 -6.85
CA GLU A 85 -5.77 5.48 -7.71
C GLU A 85 -7.24 5.08 -7.89
N VAL A 86 -7.50 3.83 -8.26
CA VAL A 86 -8.85 3.31 -8.47
C VAL A 86 -9.65 3.40 -7.17
N TYR A 87 -9.08 2.98 -6.03
CA TYR A 87 -9.73 3.03 -4.73
C TYR A 87 -10.11 4.46 -4.31
N VAL A 88 -9.17 5.41 -4.43
CA VAL A 88 -9.39 6.82 -4.09
C VAL A 88 -10.45 7.46 -5.00
N ARG A 89 -10.41 7.17 -6.30
CA ARG A 89 -11.41 7.70 -7.25
C ARG A 89 -12.79 7.09 -7.03
N ALA A 90 -12.87 5.79 -6.76
CA ALA A 90 -14.14 5.12 -6.45
C ALA A 90 -14.76 5.69 -5.16
N ARG A 91 -13.94 5.90 -4.12
CA ARG A 91 -14.33 6.61 -2.87
C ARG A 91 -14.88 8.02 -3.10
N ALA A 92 -14.47 8.71 -4.17
CA ALA A 92 -14.93 10.06 -4.46
C ALA A 92 -16.36 10.11 -5.02
N ILE A 93 -16.85 9.00 -5.58
CA ILE A 93 -18.18 8.91 -6.21
C ILE A 93 -19.09 7.84 -5.59
N GLY A 94 -18.58 7.05 -4.63
CA GLY A 94 -19.31 5.95 -4.00
C GLY A 94 -18.49 5.17 -2.97
N THR A 95 -18.95 3.96 -2.66
CA THR A 95 -18.27 3.03 -1.75
C THR A 95 -17.74 1.85 -2.56
N PRO A 96 -16.40 1.65 -2.65
CA PRO A 96 -15.84 0.50 -3.35
C PRO A 96 -16.30 -0.82 -2.71
N VAL A 97 -16.68 -1.79 -3.53
CA VAL A 97 -16.90 -3.17 -3.07
C VAL A 97 -15.54 -3.83 -2.88
N ILE A 98 -15.36 -4.47 -1.74
CA ILE A 98 -14.10 -5.15 -1.37
C ILE A 98 -14.30 -6.64 -1.60
N LEU A 99 -13.30 -7.29 -2.21
CA LEU A 99 -13.30 -8.74 -2.40
C LEU A 99 -13.12 -9.44 -1.04
N ASP A 100 -13.77 -10.58 -0.87
CA ASP A 100 -13.65 -11.42 0.32
C ASP A 100 -12.27 -12.10 0.37
N GLU A 101 -11.80 -12.49 1.56
CA GLU A 101 -10.46 -13.08 1.75
C GLU A 101 -10.29 -14.46 1.10
N ASP A 102 -11.40 -15.16 0.82
CA ASP A 102 -11.41 -16.51 0.22
C ASP A 102 -11.30 -16.51 -1.31
N GLU A 103 -11.37 -15.33 -1.95
CA GLU A 103 -11.16 -15.12 -3.40
C GLU A 103 -9.66 -15.00 -3.74
#